data_AF-A0ABD1E332-F1
#
_entry.id   AF-A0ABD1E332-F1
#
_cell.length_a   1.000
_cell.length_b   1.000
_cell.length_c   1.000
_cell.angle_alpha   90.00
_cell.angle_beta   90.00
_cell.angle_gamma   90.00
#
_symmetry.space_group_name_H-M   'P 1'
#
loop_
_entity.id
_entity.type
_entity.pdbx_description
1 polymer ?
#
loop_
_entity_poly.entity_id
_entity_poly.type
_entity_poly.pdbx_seq_one_letter_code
_entity_poly.pdbx_strand_id
1 'polypeptide(L)'
;MFLTTSWVLGDFLCKMYMFVQSLSSTSSIFILVVICTERYFAILYPITCKQILTSVRLKIIICGVWSICILYSVPKFYWGSAVTIGNETVCILNRQLYNSKLFDIIHFVLFYVLPLCVMSILYTRIAVCLCNSSRQLKKQLDASNSRQYQALCRKQSSRRRNEKVK
;
A
#
# COMPACT_ATOMS: atom_id res chain seq x y z
N MET A 1 -21.56 15.32 3.17
CA MET A 1 -22.76 16.01 2.66
C MET A 1 -23.95 15.49 3.44
N PHE A 2 -24.35 16.21 4.50
CA PHE A 2 -25.58 15.95 5.25
C PHE A 2 -26.58 17.02 4.82
N LEU A 3 -27.63 16.61 4.09
CA LEU A 3 -28.64 17.50 3.50
C LEU A 3 -29.90 17.63 4.36
N THR A 4 -29.90 17.08 5.58
CA THR A 4 -31.06 17.10 6.48
C THR A 4 -30.62 17.58 7.86
N THR A 5 -31.24 18.65 8.35
CA THR A 5 -30.98 19.19 9.70
C THR A 5 -31.44 18.24 10.81
N SER A 6 -32.35 17.30 10.49
CA SER A 6 -32.88 16.32 11.43
C SER A 6 -32.96 14.90 10.84
N TRP A 7 -32.65 13.90 11.66
CA TRP A 7 -32.67 12.47 11.35
C TRP A 7 -34.06 11.88 11.58
N VAL A 8 -34.79 11.60 10.49
CA VAL A 8 -36.19 11.12 10.54
C VAL A 8 -36.35 9.61 10.34
N LEU A 9 -35.27 8.91 10.01
CA LEU A 9 -35.28 7.49 9.60
C LEU A 9 -35.25 6.50 10.78
N GLY A 10 -35.29 6.99 12.02
CA GLY A 10 -35.25 6.17 13.23
C GLY A 10 -33.87 5.61 13.58
N ASP A 11 -33.77 5.01 14.77
CA ASP A 11 -32.49 4.62 15.39
C ASP A 11 -31.74 3.53 14.61
N PHE A 12 -32.46 2.54 14.07
CA PHE A 12 -31.86 1.44 13.31
C PHE A 12 -31.13 1.93 12.06
N LEU A 13 -31.75 2.81 11.28
CA LEU A 13 -31.13 3.37 10.08
C LEU A 13 -29.97 4.31 10.42
N CYS A 14 -30.00 5.01 11.57
CA CYS A 14 -28.88 5.82 12.05
C CYS A 14 -27.64 4.95 12.29
N LYS A 15 -27.83 3.83 13.01
CA LYS A 15 -26.78 2.84 13.27
C LYS A 15 -26.23 2.24 11.98
N MET A 16 -27.11 1.84 11.05
CA MET A 16 -26.70 1.30 9.75
C MET A 16 -25.94 2.33 8.91
N TYR A 17 -26.41 3.58 8.87
CA TYR A 17 -25.75 4.64 8.14
C TYR A 17 -24.33 4.90 8.67
N MET A 18 -24.16 4.99 9.99
CA MET A 18 -22.83 5.15 10.60
C MET A 18 -21.92 3.96 10.30
N PHE A 19 -22.46 2.74 10.31
CA PHE A 19 -21.72 1.53 9.96
C PHE A 19 -21.25 1.56 8.50
N VAL A 20 -22.16 1.83 7.55
CA VAL A 20 -21.83 1.88 6.11
C VAL A 20 -20.86 3.01 5.78
N GLN A 21 -21.06 4.18 6.38
CA GLN A 21 -20.15 5.32 6.21
C GLN A 21 -18.74 4.97 6.70
N SER A 22 -18.64 4.36 7.89
CA SER A 22 -17.36 3.91 8.44
C SER A 22 -16.72 2.84 7.55
N LEU A 23 -17.49 1.85 7.10
CA LEU A 23 -17.02 0.77 6.23
C LEU A 23 -16.51 1.31 4.89
N SER A 24 -17.23 2.25 4.28
CA SER A 24 -16.87 2.86 2.99
C SER A 24 -15.57 3.66 3.09
N SER A 25 -15.44 4.55 4.08
CA SER A 25 -14.20 5.31 4.30
C SER A 25 -13.01 4.40 4.55
N THR A 26 -13.22 3.35 5.34
CA THR A 26 -12.20 2.36 5.69
C THR A 26 -11.77 1.54 4.46
N SER A 27 -12.73 1.02 3.70
CA SER A 27 -12.51 0.24 2.48
C SER A 27 -11.71 1.02 1.44
N SER A 28 -12.02 2.30 1.24
CA SER A 28 -11.28 3.17 0.31
C SER A 28 -9.79 3.24 0.63
N ILE A 29 -9.42 3.43 1.91
CA ILE A 29 -8.01 3.47 2.34
C ILE A 29 -7.31 2.14 2.05
N PHE A 30 -7.97 1.02 2.34
CA PHE A 30 -7.39 -0.29 2.08
C PHE A 30 -7.28 -0.62 0.59
N ILE A 31 -8.27 -0.23 -0.22
CA ILE A 31 -8.21 -0.34 -1.68
C ILE A 31 -7.01 0.45 -2.20
N LEU A 32 -6.76 1.66 -1.69
CA LEU A 32 -5.57 2.44 -2.05
C LEU A 32 -4.27 1.69 -1.71
N VAL A 33 -4.16 1.11 -0.50
CA VAL A 33 -2.98 0.32 -0.10
C VAL A 33 -2.78 -0.88 -1.01
N VAL A 34 -3.86 -1.59 -1.36
CA VAL A 34 -3.84 -2.73 -2.29
C VAL A 34 -3.37 -2.29 -3.66
N ILE A 35 -3.96 -1.24 -4.25
CA ILE A 35 -3.59 -0.71 -5.57
C ILE A 35 -2.11 -0.27 -5.56
N CYS A 36 -1.67 0.46 -4.54
CA CYS A 36 -0.27 0.85 -4.39
C CYS A 36 0.66 -0.37 -4.34
N THR A 37 0.27 -1.40 -3.61
CA THR A 37 1.03 -2.65 -3.47
C THR A 37 1.08 -3.43 -4.79
N GLU A 38 -0.04 -3.55 -5.50
CA GLU A 38 -0.12 -4.19 -6.82
C GLU A 38 0.76 -3.48 -7.85
N ARG A 39 0.68 -2.14 -7.91
CA ARG A 39 1.52 -1.33 -8.80
C ARG A 39 2.99 -1.46 -8.43
N TYR A 40 3.30 -1.48 -7.14
CA TYR A 40 4.65 -1.71 -6.63
C TYR A 40 5.22 -3.06 -7.09
N PHE A 41 4.46 -4.15 -6.96
CA PHE A 41 4.90 -5.47 -7.42
C PHE A 41 5.06 -5.53 -8.94
N ALA A 42 4.17 -4.88 -9.69
CA ALA A 42 4.25 -4.80 -11.14
C ALA A 42 5.49 -4.04 -11.64
N ILE A 43 5.92 -2.99 -10.91
CA ILE A 43 7.11 -2.21 -11.25
C ILE A 43 8.40 -2.98 -10.94
N LEU A 44 8.44 -3.70 -9.81
CA LEU A 44 9.67 -4.36 -9.35
C LEU A 44 9.95 -5.72 -9.97
N TYR A 45 8.91 -6.46 -10.36
CA TYR A 45 9.06 -7.79 -10.94
C TYR A 45 8.54 -7.78 -12.37
N PRO A 46 9.32 -7.27 -13.34
CA PRO A 46 8.80 -7.05 -14.67
C PRO A 46 8.27 -8.33 -15.33
N ILE A 47 8.85 -9.53 -15.18
CA ILE A 47 8.37 -10.71 -15.95
C ILE A 47 8.45 -12.09 -15.23
N THR A 48 9.27 -12.32 -14.19
CA THR A 48 9.60 -13.71 -13.79
C THR A 48 9.03 -14.26 -12.47
N CYS A 49 8.40 -13.46 -11.60
CA CYS A 49 7.84 -13.93 -10.31
C CYS A 49 6.32 -13.76 -10.18
N LYS A 50 5.62 -13.45 -11.29
CA LYS A 50 4.26 -12.90 -11.28
C LYS A 50 3.14 -13.89 -10.89
N GLN A 51 3.36 -15.20 -10.93
CA GLN A 51 2.24 -16.15 -10.97
C GLN A 51 1.91 -16.84 -9.63
N ILE A 52 2.87 -17.06 -8.73
CA ILE A 52 2.70 -18.11 -7.68
C ILE A 52 2.59 -17.55 -6.25
N LEU A 53 3.19 -16.40 -5.94
CA LEU A 53 3.25 -15.89 -4.55
C LEU A 53 2.23 -14.78 -4.21
N THR A 54 1.63 -14.13 -5.21
CA THR A 54 0.93 -12.85 -5.02
C THR A 54 -0.58 -13.01 -4.81
N SER A 55 -1.26 -13.91 -5.52
CA SER A 55 -2.74 -13.97 -5.46
C SER A 55 -3.29 -14.55 -4.16
N VAL A 56 -2.66 -15.58 -3.58
CA VAL A 56 -3.13 -16.19 -2.32
C VAL A 56 -2.86 -15.26 -1.13
N ARG A 57 -1.67 -14.66 -1.07
CA ARG A 57 -1.33 -13.70 -0.01
C ARG A 57 -2.17 -12.43 -0.09
N LEU A 58 -2.43 -11.92 -1.29
CA LEU A 58 -3.30 -10.77 -1.48
C LEU A 58 -4.74 -11.07 -1.03
N LYS A 59 -5.27 -12.26 -1.37
CA LYS A 59 -6.59 -12.70 -0.87
C LYS A 59 -6.63 -12.79 0.65
N ILE A 60 -5.60 -13.36 1.29
CA ILE A 60 -5.52 -13.44 2.76
C ILE A 60 -5.47 -12.03 3.38
N ILE A 61 -4.69 -11.11 2.80
CA ILE A 61 -4.61 -9.71 3.26
C ILE A 61 -5.97 -9.03 3.11
N ILE A 62 -6.64 -9.18 1.96
CA ILE A 62 -7.97 -8.62 1.73
C ILE A 62 -8.97 -9.18 2.74
N CYS A 63 -9.02 -10.50 2.95
CA CYS A 63 -9.89 -11.11 3.96
C CYS A 63 -9.60 -10.58 5.37
N GLY A 64 -8.32 -10.49 5.76
CA GLY A 64 -7.94 -9.95 7.07
C GLY A 64 -8.32 -8.48 7.24
N VAL A 65 -8.15 -7.68 6.18
CA VAL A 65 -8.59 -6.28 6.13
C VAL A 65 -10.09 -6.17 6.35
N TRP A 66 -10.91 -6.93 5.60
CA TRP A 66 -12.36 -6.92 5.77
C TRP A 66 -12.77 -7.30 7.19
N SER A 67 -12.13 -8.32 7.78
CA SER A 67 -12.36 -8.69 9.18
C SER A 67 -12.01 -7.57 10.15
N ILE A 68 -10.88 -6.87 9.96
CA ILE A 68 -10.48 -5.73 10.78
C ILE A 68 -11.47 -4.56 10.64
N CYS A 69 -11.92 -4.27 9.41
CA CYS A 69 -12.94 -3.24 9.14
C CYS A 69 -14.25 -3.53 9.88
N ILE A 70 -14.71 -4.78 9.82
CA ILE A 70 -15.93 -5.24 10.50
C ILE A 70 -15.72 -5.13 12.01
N LEU A 71 -14.62 -5.67 12.53
CA LEU A 71 -14.32 -5.64 13.96
C LEU A 71 -14.21 -4.21 14.51
N TYR A 72 -13.64 -3.28 13.74
CA TYR A 72 -13.56 -1.86 14.07
C TYR A 72 -14.93 -1.18 13.99
N SER A 73 -15.80 -1.58 13.06
CA SER A 73 -17.11 -0.96 12.86
C SER A 73 -18.20 -1.52 13.80
N VAL A 74 -18.01 -2.72 14.35
CA VAL A 74 -18.93 -3.35 15.32
C VAL A 74 -19.17 -2.49 16.57
N PRO A 75 -18.15 -1.94 17.25
CA PRO A 75 -18.35 -1.02 18.37
C PRO A 75 -19.22 0.18 18.00
N LYS A 76 -19.03 0.78 16.82
CA LYS A 76 -19.83 1.92 16.38
C LYS A 76 -21.30 1.56 16.17
N PHE A 77 -21.58 0.32 15.76
CA PHE A 77 -22.95 -0.18 15.61
C PHE A 77 -23.66 -0.33 16.96
N TYR A 78 -22.94 -0.79 17.99
CA TYR A 78 -23.50 -0.94 19.34
C TYR A 78 -23.68 0.38 20.09
N TRP A 79 -22.78 1.35 19.91
CA TRP A 79 -22.78 2.63 20.64
C TRP A 79 -23.37 3.83 19.87
N GLY A 80 -23.70 3.68 18.59
CA GLY A 80 -24.43 4.70 17.84
C GLY A 80 -25.88 4.76 18.32
N SER A 81 -26.45 5.96 18.51
CA SER A 81 -27.88 6.11 18.80
C SER A 81 -28.42 7.40 18.20
N ALA A 82 -29.65 7.36 17.71
CA ALA A 82 -30.39 8.56 17.35
C ALA A 82 -30.89 9.23 18.63
N VAL A 83 -30.34 10.40 18.94
CA VAL A 83 -30.70 11.17 20.14
C VAL A 83 -31.44 12.43 19.71
N THR A 84 -32.59 12.68 20.32
CA THR A 84 -33.33 13.94 20.18
C THR A 84 -32.73 15.00 21.08
N ILE A 85 -32.18 16.07 20.50
CA ILE A 85 -31.66 17.22 21.25
C ILE A 85 -32.54 18.42 20.89
N GLY A 86 -33.40 18.83 21.81
CA GLY A 86 -34.39 19.88 21.55
C GLY A 86 -35.46 19.40 20.57
N ASN A 87 -35.63 20.11 19.45
CA ASN A 87 -36.64 19.80 18.41
C ASN A 87 -36.05 19.05 17.20
N GLU A 88 -34.75 18.73 17.22
CA GLU A 88 -34.07 18.03 16.15
C GLU A 88 -33.53 16.68 16.63
N THR A 89 -33.84 15.62 15.89
CA THR A 89 -33.23 14.30 16.07
C THR A 89 -31.88 14.30 15.38
N VAL A 90 -30.80 14.00 16.10
CA VAL A 90 -29.47 13.89 15.52
C VAL A 90 -28.93 12.48 15.69
N CYS A 91 -28.31 11.96 14.64
CA CYS A 91 -27.62 10.68 14.68
C CYS A 91 -26.21 10.92 15.22
N ILE A 92 -26.00 10.61 16.51
CA ILE A 92 -24.71 10.85 17.18
C ILE A 92 -24.15 9.56 17.78
N LEU A 93 -22.83 9.45 17.74
CA LEU A 93 -22.14 8.39 18.48
C LEU A 93 -22.08 8.80 19.95
N ASN A 94 -22.58 7.94 20.85
CA ASN A 94 -22.62 8.27 22.26
C ASN A 94 -21.21 8.22 22.87
N ARG A 95 -20.51 9.36 22.84
CA ARG A 95 -19.07 9.49 23.15
C ARG A 95 -18.73 9.17 24.60
N GLN A 96 -19.71 9.22 25.51
CA GLN A 96 -19.50 9.08 26.95
C GLN A 96 -19.36 7.62 27.42
N LEU A 97 -20.00 6.67 26.72
CA LEU A 97 -19.88 5.23 26.97
C LEU A 97 -18.73 4.58 26.20
N TYR A 98 -18.05 5.38 25.38
CA TYR A 98 -17.09 4.95 24.38
C TYR A 98 -15.70 5.52 24.72
N ASN A 99 -14.71 4.63 24.90
CA ASN A 99 -13.31 5.01 25.11
C ASN A 99 -12.71 5.61 23.83
N SER A 100 -13.09 6.86 23.57
CA SER A 100 -12.76 7.57 22.33
C SER A 100 -11.26 7.62 22.06
N LYS A 101 -10.47 7.76 23.11
CA LYS A 101 -9.01 7.81 23.03
C LYS A 101 -8.42 6.50 22.51
N LEU A 102 -8.87 5.37 23.04
CA LEU A 102 -8.36 4.05 22.67
C LEU A 102 -8.67 3.73 21.20
N PHE A 103 -9.86 4.09 20.75
CA PHE A 103 -10.28 3.84 19.38
C PHE A 103 -9.65 4.81 18.37
N ASP A 104 -9.47 6.08 18.75
CA ASP A 104 -8.71 7.05 17.95
C ASP A 104 -7.24 6.58 17.80
N ILE A 105 -6.63 6.04 18.87
CA ILE A 105 -5.28 5.44 18.82
C ILE A 105 -5.26 4.20 17.92
N ILE A 106 -6.22 3.29 18.06
CA ILE A 106 -6.34 2.11 17.20
C ILE A 106 -6.50 2.53 15.74
N HIS A 107 -7.31 3.55 15.47
CA HIS A 107 -7.48 4.09 14.12
C HIS A 107 -6.17 4.67 13.59
N PHE A 108 -5.46 5.47 14.39
CA PHE A 108 -4.16 6.01 14.00
C PHE A 108 -3.15 4.90 13.70
N VAL A 109 -3.09 3.85 14.52
CA VAL A 109 -2.14 2.75 14.30
C VAL A 109 -2.52 1.94 13.04
N LEU A 110 -3.80 1.55 12.90
CA LEU A 110 -4.23 0.71 11.78
C LEU A 110 -4.26 1.43 10.43
N PHE A 111 -4.59 2.72 10.41
CA PHE A 111 -4.81 3.48 9.17
C PHE A 111 -3.69 4.45 8.82
N TYR A 112 -2.78 4.72 9.75
CA TYR A 112 -1.62 5.57 9.51
C TYR A 112 -0.32 4.77 9.64
N VAL A 113 -0.08 4.15 10.79
CA VAL A 113 1.19 3.46 11.05
C VAL A 113 1.33 2.22 10.17
N LEU A 114 0.30 1.38 10.06
CA LEU A 114 0.36 0.15 9.27
C LEU A 114 0.60 0.43 7.77
N PRO A 115 -0.12 1.36 7.11
CA PRO A 115 0.20 1.76 5.74
C PRO A 115 1.62 2.32 5.60
N LEU A 116 2.10 3.14 6.54
CA LEU A 116 3.46 3.69 6.51
C LEU A 116 4.53 2.59 6.67
N CYS A 117 4.32 1.63 7.55
CA CYS A 117 5.21 0.48 7.74
C CYS A 117 5.26 -0.38 6.47
N VAL A 118 4.10 -0.67 5.88
CA VAL A 118 4.02 -1.42 4.62
C VAL A 118 4.76 -0.67 3.52
N MET A 119 4.46 0.62 3.34
CA MET A 119 5.11 1.45 2.33
C MET A 119 6.61 1.56 2.55
N SER A 120 7.08 1.81 3.77
CA SER A 120 8.52 1.92 4.07
C SER A 120 9.28 0.61 3.82
N ILE A 121 8.75 -0.53 4.24
CA ILE A 121 9.37 -1.84 3.95
C ILE A 121 9.44 -2.07 2.45
N LEU A 122 8.34 -1.80 1.75
CA LEU A 122 8.26 -1.89 0.30
C LEU A 122 9.31 -0.96 -0.35
N TYR A 123 9.32 0.34 -0.08
CA TYR A 123 10.31 1.26 -0.66
C TYR A 123 11.75 0.87 -0.36
N THR A 124 12.04 0.37 0.85
CA THR A 124 13.38 -0.13 1.20
C THR A 124 13.76 -1.33 0.33
N ARG A 125 12.83 -2.27 0.12
CA ARG A 125 13.05 -3.42 -0.77
C ARG A 125 13.23 -2.99 -2.23
N ILE A 126 12.50 -1.97 -2.74
CA ILE A 126 12.77 -1.37 -4.06
C ILE A 126 14.21 -0.89 -4.13
N ALA A 127 14.59 -0.02 -3.18
CA ALA A 127 15.88 0.65 -3.23
C ALA A 127 17.01 -0.38 -3.26
N VAL A 128 16.93 -1.42 -2.43
CA VAL A 128 17.91 -2.51 -2.41
C VAL A 128 17.91 -3.29 -3.73
N CYS A 129 16.74 -3.64 -4.28
CA CYS A 129 16.64 -4.37 -5.54
C CYS A 129 17.23 -3.56 -6.71
N LEU A 130 16.90 -2.27 -6.79
CA LEU A 130 17.40 -1.34 -7.79
C LEU A 130 18.92 -1.18 -7.68
N CYS A 131 19.43 -0.92 -6.47
CA CYS A 131 20.87 -0.80 -6.24
C CYS A 131 21.63 -2.07 -6.63
N ASN A 132 21.10 -3.26 -6.33
CA ASN A 132 21.74 -4.51 -6.74
C ASN A 132 21.73 -4.69 -8.26
N SER A 133 20.61 -4.42 -8.91
CA SER A 133 20.46 -4.53 -10.37
C SER A 133 21.39 -3.56 -11.11
N SER A 134 21.45 -2.29 -10.66
CA SER A 134 22.35 -1.29 -11.22
C SER A 134 23.82 -1.66 -11.03
N ARG A 135 24.21 -2.21 -9.87
CA ARG A 135 25.58 -2.71 -9.63
C ARG A 135 25.93 -3.85 -10.57
N GLN A 136 24.99 -4.76 -10.83
CA GLN A 136 25.19 -5.90 -11.71
C GLN A 136 25.32 -5.44 -13.18
N LEU A 137 24.48 -4.51 -13.63
CA LEU A 137 24.57 -3.90 -14.95
C LEU A 137 25.88 -3.14 -15.16
N LYS A 138 26.32 -2.37 -14.15
CA LYS A 138 27.62 -1.66 -14.20
C LYS A 138 28.79 -2.64 -14.34
N LYS A 139 28.81 -3.75 -13.59
CA LYS A 139 29.83 -4.80 -13.74
C LYS A 139 29.86 -5.40 -15.14
N GLN A 140 28.69 -5.63 -15.75
CA GLN A 140 28.58 -6.15 -17.13
C GLN A 140 29.14 -5.15 -18.15
N LEU A 141 28.81 -3.86 -17.99
CA LEU A 141 29.34 -2.77 -18.84
C LEU A 141 30.86 -2.63 -18.71
N ASP A 142 31.39 -2.62 -17.49
CA ASP A 142 32.83 -2.52 -17.21
C ASP A 142 33.60 -3.72 -17.80
N ALA A 143 33.03 -4.94 -17.67
CA ALA A 143 33.59 -6.15 -18.26
C ALA A 143 33.56 -6.13 -19.80
N SER A 144 32.48 -5.63 -20.39
CA SER A 144 32.35 -5.48 -21.85
C SER A 144 33.36 -4.46 -22.40
N ASN A 145 33.47 -3.28 -21.77
CA ASN A 145 34.43 -2.25 -22.16
C ASN A 145 35.88 -2.73 -22.06
N SER A 146 36.21 -3.46 -20.99
CA SER A 146 37.55 -4.01 -20.79
C SER A 146 37.94 -5.00 -21.91
N ARG A 147 37.02 -5.89 -22.30
CA ARG A 147 37.23 -6.83 -23.42
C ARG A 147 37.41 -6.10 -24.75
N GLN A 148 36.62 -5.05 -24.99
CA GLN A 148 36.69 -4.26 -26.21
C GLN A 148 38.03 -3.51 -26.32
N TYR A 149 38.52 -2.93 -25.22
CA TYR A 149 39.85 -2.30 -25.17
C TYR A 149 40.98 -3.30 -25.46
N GLN A 150 40.93 -4.50 -24.85
CA GLN A 150 41.94 -5.54 -25.11
C GLN A 150 41.96 -5.97 -26.57
N ALA A 151 40.79 -6.14 -27.20
CA ALA A 151 40.68 -6.48 -28.62
C ALA A 151 41.28 -5.40 -29.54
N LEU A 152 41.06 -4.11 -29.21
CA LEU A 152 41.63 -2.98 -29.95
C LEU A 152 43.16 -2.95 -29.84
N CYS A 153 43.72 -3.08 -28.63
CA CYS A 153 45.17 -3.14 -28.43
C CYS A 153 45.82 -4.31 -29.18
N ARG A 154 45.19 -5.49 -29.17
CA ARG A 154 45.69 -6.67 -29.91
C ARG A 154 45.77 -6.41 -31.40
N LYS A 155 44.73 -5.81 -32.01
CA LYS A 155 44.72 -5.43 -33.44
C LYS A 155 45.78 -4.38 -33.79
N GLN A 156 46.05 -3.43 -32.91
CA GLN A 156 47.07 -2.41 -33.13
C GLN A 156 48.48 -3.03 -33.10
N SER A 157 48.73 -3.94 -32.16
CA SER A 157 50.03 -4.63 -32.07
C SER A 157 50.34 -5.49 -33.29
N SER A 158 49.33 -6.19 -33.84
CA SER A 158 49.49 -6.98 -35.06
C SER A 158 49.69 -6.12 -36.31
N ARG A 159 48.97 -4.99 -36.42
CA ARG A 159 49.22 -4.01 -37.49
C ARG A 159 50.65 -3.46 -37.46
N ARG A 160 51.13 -2.99 -36.31
CA ARG A 160 52.51 -2.50 -36.16
C ARG A 160 53.55 -3.59 -36.45
N ARG A 161 53.26 -4.85 -36.12
CA ARG A 161 54.16 -5.97 -36.44
C ARG A 161 54.24 -6.21 -37.95
N ASN A 162 53.11 -6.16 -38.64
CA ASN A 162 53.06 -6.33 -40.10
C ASN A 162 53.74 -5.16 -40.84
N GLU A 163 53.66 -3.94 -40.32
CA GLU A 163 54.35 -2.76 -40.89
C GLU A 163 55.88 -2.84 -40.76
N LYS A 164 56.43 -3.50 -39.73
CA LYS A 164 57.88 -3.66 -39.57
C LYS A 164 58.50 -4.78 -40.43
N VAL A 165 57.67 -5.66 -40.97
CA VAL A 165 58.12 -6.81 -41.79
C VAL A 165 58.15 -6.45 -43.28
N LYS A 166 57.59 -5.31 -43.65
CA LYS A 166 57.52 -4.79 -45.01
C LYS A 166 58.55 -3.69 -45.23
#